data_AF-A0AAE0JSL1-F1
#
_entry.id   AF-A0AAE0JSL1-F1
#
_cell.length_a   1.000
_cell.length_b   1.000
_cell.length_c   1.000
_cell.angle_alpha   90.00
_cell.angle_beta   90.00
_cell.angle_gamma   90.00
#
_symmetry.space_group_name_H-M   'P 1'
#
loop_
_entity.id
_entity.type
_entity.pdbx_description
1 polymer ?
#
loop_
_entity_poly.entity_id
_entity_poly.type
_entity_poly.pdbx_seq_one_letter_code
_entity_poly.pdbx_strand_id
1 'polypeptide(L)' 'MDEALSFWGSGYPGLKTVGSKWDPKGVFYAITTPGTENWEVIEDGARLYNAV' A
#
# COMPACT_ATOMS: atom_id res chain seq x y z
N MET A 1 17.16 3.34 0.96
CA MET A 1 16.50 3.64 -0.32
C MET A 1 15.02 3.38 -0.09
N ASP A 2 14.16 4.31 -0.49
CA ASP A 2 12.71 4.15 -0.36
C ASP A 2 12.25 2.94 -1.19
N GLU A 3 11.75 1.88 -0.56
CA GLU A 3 11.40 0.62 -1.23
C GLU A 3 10.43 0.84 -2.40
N ALA A 4 9.50 1.78 -2.24
CA ALA A 4 8.56 2.19 -3.27
C ALA A 4 9.24 2.66 -4.56
N LEU A 5 10.38 3.36 -4.45
CA LEU A 5 11.14 3.84 -5.61
C LEU A 5 11.80 2.67 -6.37
N SER A 6 12.22 1.62 -5.66
CA SER A 6 12.84 0.44 -6.26
C SER A 6 11.85 -0.40 -7.08
N PHE A 7 10.57 -0.44 -6.67
CA PHE A 7 9.54 -1.22 -7.37
C PHE A 7 8.81 -0.40 -8.45
N TRP A 8 8.52 0.87 -8.20
CA TRP A 8 7.56 1.65 -9.00
C TRP A 8 8.14 2.89 -9.66
N GLY A 9 9.36 3.29 -9.27
CA GLY A 9 10.05 4.45 -9.84
C GLY A 9 9.21 5.73 -9.77
N SER A 10 9.32 6.55 -10.82
CA SER A 10 8.58 7.83 -10.94
C SER A 10 7.07 7.66 -11.11
N GLY A 11 6.57 6.44 -11.35
CA GLY A 11 5.15 6.16 -11.52
C GLY A 11 4.36 6.10 -10.21
N TYR A 12 5.04 6.00 -9.06
CA TYR A 12 4.41 5.81 -7.75
C TYR A 12 3.28 6.83 -7.43
N PRO A 13 3.45 8.16 -7.64
CA PRO A 13 2.38 9.12 -7.33
C PRO A 13 1.09 8.87 -8.13
N GLY A 14 1.20 8.44 -9.39
CA GLY A 14 0.06 8.14 -10.24
C GLY A 14 -0.68 6.89 -9.77
N LEU A 15 0.06 5.83 -9.45
CA LEU A 15 -0.51 4.58 -8.93
C LEU A 15 -1.21 4.80 -7.59
N LYS A 16 -0.60 5.57 -6.68
CA LYS A 16 -1.22 5.94 -5.41
C LYS A 16 -2.55 6.69 -5.61
N THR A 17 -2.59 7.62 -6.56
CA THR A 17 -3.81 8.37 -6.91
C THR A 17 -4.92 7.46 -7.44
N VAL A 18 -4.58 6.50 -8.32
CA VAL A 18 -5.53 5.52 -8.85
C VAL A 18 -6.03 4.61 -7.72
N GLY A 19 -5.14 4.13 -6.86
CA GLY A 19 -5.49 3.32 -5.69
C GLY A 19 -6.48 4.04 -4.78
N SER A 20 -6.19 5.28 -4.36
CA SER A 20 -7.09 6.06 -3.51
C SER A 20 -8.46 6.35 -4.14
N LYS A 21 -8.54 6.44 -5.47
CA LYS A 21 -9.81 6.64 -6.18
C LYS A 21 -10.70 5.41 -6.13
N TRP A 22 -10.12 4.23 -6.32
CA TRP A 22 -10.88 2.98 -6.48
C TRP A 22 -10.99 2.16 -5.19
N ASP A 23 -10.07 2.36 -4.26
CA ASP A 23 -10.08 1.76 -2.92
C ASP A 23 -9.90 2.83 -1.83
N PRO A 24 -10.90 3.75 -1.67
CA PRO A 24 -10.79 4.86 -0.72
C PRO A 24 -10.82 4.40 0.75
N LYS A 25 -11.23 3.16 1.01
CA LYS A 25 -11.24 2.57 2.37
C LYS A 25 -10.00 1.70 2.63
N GLY A 26 -9.11 1.56 1.64
CA GLY A 26 -7.91 0.75 1.73
C GLY A 26 -8.22 -0.70 2.09
N VAL A 27 -9.22 -1.33 1.46
CA VAL A 27 -9.63 -2.73 1.68
C VAL A 27 -8.62 -3.70 1.07
N PHE A 28 -7.99 -3.33 -0.05
CA PHE A 28 -7.02 -4.18 -0.72
C PHE A 28 -5.63 -3.97 -0.12
N TYR A 29 -4.98 -5.09 0.21
CA TYR A 29 -3.63 -5.12 0.73
C TYR A 29 -2.78 -6.11 -0.05
N ALA A 30 -1.57 -5.70 -0.39
CA ALA A 30 -0.49 -6.57 -0.83
C ALA A 30 0.84 -5.92 -0.47
N ILE A 31 1.82 -6.74 -0.09
CA ILE A 31 3.17 -6.26 0.25
C ILE A 31 3.73 -5.45 -0.92
N THR A 32 4.37 -4.31 -0.60
CA THR A 32 4.98 -3.35 -1.55
C THR A 32 4.03 -2.68 -2.56
N THR A 33 2.72 -2.80 -2.39
CA THR A 33 1.74 -2.15 -3.28
C THR A 33 1.56 -0.67 -2.91
N PRO A 34 1.52 0.26 -3.90
CA PRO A 34 1.32 1.67 -3.61
C PRO A 34 -0.01 1.92 -2.89
N GLY A 35 0.03 2.68 -1.80
CA GLY A 35 -1.15 3.01 -1.01
C GLY A 35 -1.46 2.02 0.12
N THR A 36 -0.64 0.97 0.30
CA THR A 36 -0.79 0.03 1.42
C THR A 36 0.20 0.28 2.55
N GLU A 37 0.90 1.40 2.57
CA GLU A 37 1.96 1.70 3.56
C GLU A 37 1.44 1.92 4.98
N ASN A 38 0.12 2.16 5.12
CA ASN A 38 -0.55 2.30 6.40
C ASN A 38 -0.96 0.95 7.04
N TRP A 39 -0.75 -0.16 6.32
CA TRP A 39 -1.02 -1.49 6.85
C TRP A 39 0.19 -2.04 7.59
N GLU A 40 -0.06 -2.68 8.73
CA GLU A 40 0.94 -3.37 9.54
C GLU A 40 0.55 -4.84 9.73
N VAL A 41 1.54 -5.73 9.61
CA VAL A 41 1.37 -7.15 9.94
C VAL A 41 1.48 -7.30 11.46
N ILE A 42 0.37 -7.61 12.11
CA ILE A 42 0.34 -7.90 13.56
C ILE A 42 0.74 -9.37 13.80
N GLU A 43 0.29 -10.25 12.92
CA GLU A 43 0.51 -11.70 13.03
C GLU A 43 0.72 -12.26 11.62
N ASP A 44 1.90 -12.83 11.39
CA ASP A 44 2.28 -13.34 10.08
C ASP A 44 1.29 -14.42 9.60
N GLY A 45 0.81 -14.26 8.37
CA GLY A 45 -0.20 -15.12 7.76
C GLY A 45 -1.62 -15.03 8.33
N ALA A 46 -1.90 -14.17 9.31
CA ALA A 46 -3.20 -14.17 10.01
C ALA A 46 -3.86 -12.81 10.20
N ARG A 47 -3.12 -11.76 10.62
CA ARG A 47 -3.73 -10.49 11.03
C ARG A 47 -3.00 -9.26 10.53
N LEU A 48 -3.77 -8.36 9.95
CA LEU A 48 -3.35 -7.05 9.48
C LEU A 48 -4.11 -5.95 10.23
N TYR A 49 -3.43 -4.85 10.52
CA TYR A 49 -4.03 -3.62 11.02
C TYR A 49 -3.87 -2.52 9.98
N ASN A 50 -4.91 -1.71 9.77
CA ASN A 50 -4.85 -0.55 8.92
C ASN A 50 -5.24 0.69 9.73
N ALA A 51 -4.37 1.69 9.75
CA ALA A 51 -4.57 2.92 10.49
C ALA A 51 -5.40 3.99 9.72
N VAL A 52 -6.14 3.60 8.66
CA VAL A 52 -6.92 4.50 7.77
C VAL A 52 -7.72 5.55 8.53
#